data_AF-A0A6A5TCF6-F1
#
_entry.id   AF-A0A6A5TCF6-F1
#
_cell.length_a   1.000
_cell.length_b   1.000
_cell.length_c   1.000
_cell.angle_alpha   90.00
_cell.angle_beta   90.00
_cell.angle_gamma   90.00
#
_symmetry.space_group_name_H-M   'P 1'
#
loop_
_entity.id
_entity.type
_entity.pdbx_description
1 polymer ?
#
loop_
_entity_poly.entity_id
_entity_poly.type
_entity_poly.pdbx_seq_one_letter_code
_entity_poly.pdbx_strand_id
1 'polypeptide(L)'
;QSWNHSFWACCSPPSTCFAAWCCACFLFGKTHHRLRKNANLEEYAICNTSCVCFYLAGHVCFNCFMTAMQRQDIRRRYNVKGSRCKDILASFCCQPCALMQSAKETKLRAG
;
A
#
# COMPACT_ATOMS: atom_id res chain seq x y z
N GLN A 1 4.44 -4.58 17.27
CA GLN A 1 3.11 -3.93 17.34
C GLN A 1 2.17 -4.56 16.29
N SER A 2 0.85 -4.36 16.33
CA SER A 2 -0.09 -4.80 15.26
C SER A 2 -0.35 -3.66 14.26
N TRP A 3 -1.07 -3.96 13.18
CA TRP A 3 -1.63 -2.94 12.28
C TRP A 3 -2.57 -2.02 13.07
N ASN A 4 -2.50 -0.71 12.83
CA ASN A 4 -3.35 0.27 13.54
C ASN A 4 -4.76 0.34 12.99
N HIS A 5 -4.93 0.04 11.70
CA HIS A 5 -6.24 0.00 11.05
C HIS A 5 -6.64 -1.43 10.71
N SER A 6 -7.90 -1.77 10.94
CA SER A 6 -8.48 -3.04 10.50
C SER A 6 -8.39 -3.19 8.99
N PHE A 7 -8.16 -4.42 8.52
CA PHE A 7 -8.02 -4.72 7.10
C PHE A 7 -9.28 -4.33 6.29
N TRP A 8 -10.46 -4.63 6.83
CA TRP A 8 -11.76 -4.36 6.21
C TRP A 8 -12.29 -2.94 6.44
N ALA A 9 -11.52 -2.05 7.08
CA ALA A 9 -11.91 -0.65 7.23
C ALA A 9 -11.69 0.16 5.93
N CYS A 10 -11.94 -0.46 4.77
CA CYS A 10 -11.67 0.07 3.43
C CYS A 10 -12.45 1.34 3.10
N CYS A 11 -13.68 1.49 3.63
CA CYS A 11 -14.56 2.60 3.33
C CYS A 11 -14.40 3.83 4.24
N SER A 12 -13.38 3.88 5.11
CA SER A 12 -13.20 5.01 6.04
C SER A 12 -11.76 5.51 6.08
N PRO A 13 -11.41 6.66 5.46
CA PRO A 13 -12.31 7.62 4.82
C PRO A 13 -12.70 7.23 3.36
N PRO A 14 -13.89 7.64 2.87
CA PRO A 14 -14.40 7.27 1.55
C PRO A 14 -13.49 7.67 0.37
N SER A 15 -12.82 8.81 0.48
CA SER A 15 -11.88 9.30 -0.56
C SER A 15 -10.69 8.37 -0.77
N THR A 16 -10.22 7.70 0.29
CA THR A 16 -9.12 6.73 0.19
C THR A 16 -9.64 5.38 -0.32
N CYS A 17 -10.92 5.04 -0.07
CA CYS A 17 -11.58 3.91 -0.70
C CYS A 17 -11.61 4.10 -2.23
N PHE A 18 -12.18 5.21 -2.70
CA PHE A 18 -12.22 5.51 -4.14
C PHE A 18 -10.82 5.50 -4.77
N ALA A 19 -9.83 6.13 -4.12
CA ALA A 19 -8.46 6.10 -4.62
C ALA A 19 -7.85 4.68 -4.68
N ALA A 20 -8.17 3.81 -3.72
CA ALA A 20 -7.67 2.43 -3.73
C ALA A 20 -8.31 1.55 -4.82
N TRP A 21 -9.55 1.85 -5.21
CA TRP A 21 -10.29 1.11 -6.23
C TRP A 21 -10.07 1.66 -7.65
N CYS A 22 -10.17 2.98 -7.83
CA CYS A 22 -10.10 3.63 -9.14
C CYS A 22 -8.69 4.11 -9.50
N CYS A 23 -7.84 4.36 -8.50
CA CYS A 23 -6.52 4.98 -8.67
C CYS A 23 -5.41 4.22 -7.91
N ALA A 24 -5.51 2.87 -7.90
CA ALA A 24 -4.67 1.99 -7.09
C ALA A 24 -3.16 2.23 -7.31
N CYS A 25 -2.75 2.52 -8.55
CA CYS A 25 -1.34 2.78 -8.91
C CYS A 25 -0.78 4.04 -8.22
N PHE A 26 -1.54 5.15 -8.17
CA PHE A 26 -1.13 6.37 -7.47
C PHE A 26 -1.02 6.11 -5.97
N LEU A 27 -1.96 5.38 -5.39
CA LEU A 27 -1.93 5.05 -3.95
C LEU A 27 -0.73 4.16 -3.60
N PHE A 28 -0.45 3.15 -4.44
CA PHE A 28 0.74 2.31 -4.30
C PHE A 28 2.02 3.12 -4.41
N GLY A 29 2.15 3.95 -5.46
CA GLY A 29 3.33 4.78 -5.72
C GLY A 29 3.61 5.78 -4.61
N LYS A 30 2.57 6.45 -4.09
CA LYS A 30 2.66 7.36 -2.94
C LYS A 30 3.14 6.64 -1.68
N THR A 31 2.54 5.49 -1.39
CA THR A 31 2.91 4.66 -0.24
C THR A 31 4.35 4.16 -0.38
N HIS A 32 4.77 3.80 -1.59
CA HIS A 32 6.12 3.30 -1.87
C HIS A 32 7.16 4.41 -1.69
N HIS A 33 6.91 5.61 -2.22
CA HIS A 33 7.77 6.77 -2.02
C HIS A 33 7.93 7.09 -0.54
N ARG A 34 6.82 7.13 0.21
CA ARG A 34 6.84 7.33 1.67
C ARG A 34 7.67 6.28 2.39
N LEU A 35 7.56 5.03 1.96
CA LEU A 35 8.21 3.90 2.61
C LEU A 35 9.69 3.74 2.25
N ARG A 36 10.13 4.14 1.06
CA ARG A 36 11.48 3.82 0.55
C ARG A 36 12.35 5.05 0.29
N LYS A 37 11.74 6.22 0.05
CA LYS A 37 12.47 7.46 -0.28
C LYS A 37 12.37 8.48 0.85
N ASN A 38 11.20 9.08 1.05
CA ASN A 38 11.05 10.19 1.99
C ASN A 38 9.65 10.16 2.64
N ALA A 39 9.61 10.13 3.97
CA ALA A 39 8.37 10.00 4.75
C ALA A 39 7.42 11.21 4.58
N ASN A 40 8.01 12.40 4.40
CA ASN A 40 7.33 13.68 4.22
C ASN A 40 6.88 13.94 2.77
N LEU A 41 7.20 13.03 1.83
CA LEU A 41 6.89 13.14 0.41
C LEU A 41 7.59 14.32 -0.30
N GLU A 42 8.77 14.70 0.14
CA GLU A 42 9.62 15.61 -0.62
C GLU A 42 9.95 15.02 -2.00
N GLU A 43 9.94 15.87 -3.03
CA GLU A 43 10.16 15.50 -4.45
C GLU A 43 9.22 14.40 -4.98
N TYR A 44 8.06 14.21 -4.34
CA TYR A 44 7.08 13.24 -4.78
C TYR A 44 6.34 13.70 -6.06
N ALA A 45 6.51 12.95 -7.15
CA ALA A 45 5.66 13.05 -8.32
C ALA A 45 4.51 12.04 -8.26
N ILE A 46 3.29 12.46 -8.64
CA ILE A 46 2.08 11.62 -8.60
C ILE A 46 2.18 10.39 -9.50
N CYS A 47 2.72 10.58 -10.70
CA CYS A 47 3.05 9.50 -11.64
C CYS A 47 4.56 9.25 -11.59
N ASN A 48 4.99 8.48 -10.59
CA ASN A 48 6.39 8.07 -10.45
C ASN A 48 6.63 6.66 -10.99
N THR A 49 7.89 6.21 -11.02
CA THR A 49 8.28 4.89 -11.51
C THR A 49 7.48 3.76 -10.86
N SER A 50 7.28 3.79 -9.53
CA SER A 50 6.51 2.76 -8.82
C SER A 50 5.03 2.76 -9.19
N CYS A 51 4.44 3.92 -9.48
CA CYS A 51 3.09 4.04 -10.01
C CYS A 51 2.97 3.39 -11.39
N VAL A 52 3.87 3.74 -12.32
CA VAL A 52 3.88 3.17 -13.69
C VAL A 52 4.10 1.67 -13.65
N CYS A 53 5.07 1.18 -12.87
CA CYS A 53 5.31 -0.24 -12.70
C CYS A 53 4.07 -0.98 -12.15
N PHE A 54 3.39 -0.40 -11.17
CA PHE A 54 2.18 -1.03 -10.60
C PHE A 54 1.03 -1.08 -11.60
N TYR A 55 0.85 -0.01 -12.38
CA TYR A 55 -0.14 0.03 -13.46
C TYR A 55 0.15 -1.05 -14.51
N LEU A 56 1.39 -1.12 -15.01
CA LEU A 56 1.82 -2.13 -15.98
C LEU A 56 1.67 -3.56 -15.44
N ALA A 57 2.04 -3.80 -14.18
CA ALA A 57 1.87 -5.09 -13.51
C ALA A 57 0.38 -5.49 -13.37
N GLY A 58 -0.54 -4.53 -13.36
CA GLY A 58 -1.98 -4.79 -13.34
C GLY A 58 -2.47 -5.54 -14.58
N HIS A 59 -1.88 -5.30 -15.75
CA HIS A 59 -2.26 -5.96 -17.00
C HIS A 59 -1.99 -7.48 -17.01
N VAL A 60 -1.11 -7.95 -16.14
CA VAL A 60 -0.75 -9.36 -15.98
C VAL A 60 -1.12 -9.89 -14.58
N CYS A 61 -2.02 -9.21 -13.86
CA CYS A 61 -2.46 -9.54 -12.50
C CYS A 61 -1.32 -9.65 -11.46
N PHE A 62 -0.16 -9.06 -11.75
CA PHE A 62 1.02 -9.11 -10.89
C PHE A 62 1.04 -8.01 -9.83
N ASN A 63 0.13 -7.04 -9.94
CA ASN A 63 -0.05 -5.96 -8.97
C ASN A 63 -0.35 -6.47 -7.54
N CYS A 64 -1.05 -7.59 -7.38
CA CYS A 64 -1.29 -8.24 -6.08
C CYS A 64 0.01 -8.67 -5.41
N PHE A 65 0.97 -9.21 -6.17
CA PHE A 65 2.30 -9.55 -5.64
C PHE A 65 3.07 -8.29 -5.21
N MET A 66 3.01 -7.23 -6.00
CA MET A 66 3.63 -5.94 -5.63
C MET A 66 3.02 -5.37 -4.35
N THR A 67 1.69 -5.44 -4.19
CA THR A 67 1.02 -5.05 -2.94
C THR A 67 1.50 -5.91 -1.77
N ALA A 68 1.62 -7.23 -1.95
CA ALA A 68 2.09 -8.13 -0.89
C ALA A 68 3.52 -7.77 -0.46
N MET A 69 4.42 -7.54 -1.41
CA MET A 69 5.79 -7.11 -1.13
C MET A 69 5.83 -5.79 -0.35
N GLN A 70 5.03 -4.79 -0.75
CA GLN A 70 4.97 -3.52 -0.04
C GLN A 70 4.44 -3.68 1.39
N ARG A 71 3.47 -4.58 1.62
CA ARG A 71 3.01 -4.91 2.98
C ARG A 71 4.10 -5.54 3.82
N GLN A 72 4.88 -6.45 3.23
CA GLN A 72 6.03 -7.04 3.92
C GLN A 72 7.08 -5.99 4.29
N ASP A 73 7.35 -5.04 3.40
CA ASP A 73 8.28 -3.94 3.65
C ASP A 73 7.81 -3.06 4.82
N ILE A 74 6.53 -2.68 4.85
CA ILE A 74 5.92 -1.93 5.96
C ILE A 74 6.10 -2.69 7.26
N ARG A 75 5.81 -4.00 7.24
CA ARG A 75 5.93 -4.83 8.44
C ARG A 75 7.35 -4.92 8.96
N ARG A 76 8.33 -5.06 8.06
CA ARG A 76 9.75 -5.09 8.42
C ARG A 76 10.21 -3.73 8.94
N ARG A 77 9.88 -2.63 8.24
CA ARG A 77 10.31 -1.27 8.60
C ARG A 77 9.74 -0.82 9.94
N TYR A 78 8.49 -1.15 10.23
CA TYR A 78 7.79 -0.68 11.42
C TYR A 78 7.54 -1.75 12.49
N ASN A 79 8.20 -2.92 12.38
CA ASN A 79 8.07 -4.03 13.34
C ASN A 79 6.60 -4.44 13.63
N VAL A 80 5.81 -4.58 12.55
CA VAL A 80 4.40 -5.00 12.61
C VAL A 80 4.28 -6.52 12.53
N LYS A 81 3.58 -7.12 13.51
CA LYS A 81 3.33 -8.57 13.62
C LYS A 81 2.55 -9.09 12.41
N GLY A 82 2.87 -10.30 11.97
CA GLY A 82 2.19 -10.99 10.85
C GLY A 82 3.04 -12.10 10.22
N SER A 83 2.65 -12.62 9.07
CA SER A 83 3.46 -13.56 8.27
C SER A 83 3.40 -13.23 6.78
N ARG A 84 4.40 -13.70 6.02
CA ARG A 84 4.45 -13.54 4.56
C ARG A 84 3.18 -14.09 3.90
N CYS A 85 2.71 -15.25 4.34
CA CYS A 85 1.49 -15.86 3.82
C CYS A 85 0.26 -14.99 4.07
N LYS A 86 0.16 -14.36 5.24
CA LYS A 86 -0.94 -13.42 5.54
C LYS A 86 -0.89 -12.17 4.66
N ASP A 87 0.30 -11.67 4.33
CA ASP A 87 0.43 -10.51 3.44
C ASP A 87 0.02 -10.84 2.01
N ILE A 88 0.43 -12.01 1.49
CA ILE A 88 -0.01 -12.50 0.19
C ILE A 88 -1.53 -12.69 0.18
N LEU A 89 -2.07 -13.48 1.13
CA LEU A 89 -3.51 -13.74 1.18
C LEU A 89 -4.33 -12.44 1.27
N ALA A 90 -3.90 -11.48 2.09
CA ALA A 90 -4.54 -10.18 2.19
C ALA A 90 -4.53 -9.43 0.85
N SER A 91 -3.39 -9.39 0.16
CA SER A 91 -3.26 -8.71 -1.13
C SER A 91 -4.08 -9.34 -2.24
N PHE A 92 -4.25 -10.67 -2.24
CA PHE A 92 -5.07 -11.37 -3.23
C PHE A 92 -6.56 -11.37 -2.88
N CYS A 93 -6.92 -11.40 -1.59
CA CYS A 93 -8.31 -11.39 -1.13
C CYS A 93 -9.00 -10.04 -1.36
N CYS A 94 -8.31 -8.93 -1.07
CA CYS A 94 -8.78 -7.59 -1.41
C CYS A 94 -7.57 -6.66 -1.57
N GLN A 95 -7.07 -6.56 -2.80
CA GLN A 95 -5.95 -5.66 -3.13
C GLN A 95 -6.22 -4.19 -2.74
N PRO A 96 -7.41 -3.60 -2.99
CA PRO A 96 -7.69 -2.22 -2.57
C PRO A 96 -7.62 -2.04 -1.05
N CYS A 97 -8.18 -2.98 -0.28
CA CYS A 97 -8.14 -2.98 1.18
C CYS A 97 -6.69 -3.06 1.68
N ALA A 98 -5.90 -3.95 1.07
CA ALA A 98 -4.49 -4.12 1.35
C ALA A 98 -3.67 -2.86 1.10
N LEU A 99 -3.87 -2.19 -0.05
CA LEU A 99 -3.21 -0.92 -0.40
C LEU A 99 -3.60 0.20 0.56
N MET A 100 -4.89 0.31 0.87
CA MET A 100 -5.38 1.38 1.75
C MET A 100 -4.88 1.20 3.19
N GLN A 101 -4.87 -0.02 3.72
CA GLN A 101 -4.28 -0.30 5.04
C GLN A 101 -2.79 0.09 5.06
N SER A 102 -2.04 -0.25 4.01
CA SER A 102 -0.64 0.13 3.84
C SER A 102 -0.43 1.65 3.77
N ALA A 103 -1.27 2.36 3.03
CA ALA A 103 -1.21 3.82 2.90
C ALA A 103 -1.48 4.53 4.24
N LYS A 104 -2.49 4.07 4.99
CA LYS A 104 -2.79 4.62 6.32
C LYS A 104 -1.66 4.34 7.30
N GLU A 105 -1.13 3.11 7.32
CA GLU A 105 -0.08 2.72 8.24
C GLU A 105 1.20 3.54 8.01
N THR A 106 1.61 3.71 6.74
CA THR A 106 2.79 4.53 6.41
C THR A 106 2.56 6.00 6.74
N LYS A 107 1.37 6.57 6.50
CA LYS A 107 1.05 7.96 6.86
C LYS A 107 1.07 8.16 8.38
N LEU A 108 0.50 7.23 9.15
CA LEU A 108 0.45 7.31 10.61
C LEU A 108 1.85 7.27 11.23
N ARG A 109 2.76 6.49 10.63
CA ARG A 109 4.14 6.28 11.13
C ARG A 109 5.20 7.12 10.41
N ALA A 110 4.77 8.13 9.64
CA ALA A 110 5.68 9.06 8.98
C ALA A 110 6.06 10.25 9.89
N GLY A 111 5.40 10.40 11.05
CA GLY A 111 5.76 11.35 12.10
C GLY A 111 6.67 10.74 13.15
#